data_AF-A0A0Q5EUS1-F1
#
_entry.id   AF-A0A0Q5EUS1-F1
#
_cell.length_a   1.000
_cell.length_b   1.000
_cell.length_c   1.000
_cell.angle_alpha   90.00
_cell.angle_beta   90.00
_cell.angle_gamma   90.00
#
_symmetry.space_group_name_H-M   'P 1'
#
loop_
_entity.id
_entity.type
_entity.pdbx_description
1 polymer ?
#
loop_
_entity_poly.entity_id
_entity_poly.type
_entity_poly.pdbx_seq_one_letter_code
_entity_poly.pdbx_strand_id
1 'polypeptide(L)'
;MTDTNKMRDPMREQFEVKFPVPAGVAWKESIGMYEVVDVWSLKNIYTIGEQNARWEGWQASRQAVVVDLPETFEPGHGWDLCMEVDEVVAAIEAQGLRVGVRK
;
A
#
# COMPACT_ATOMS: atom_id res chain seq x y z
N MET A 1 -13.96 -21.79 11.33
CA MET A 1 -13.17 -21.57 10.10
C MET A 1 -12.86 -20.08 10.07
N THR A 2 -11.69 -19.69 10.56
CA THR A 2 -11.31 -18.27 10.66
C THR A 2 -11.00 -17.79 9.26
N ASP A 3 -11.77 -16.81 8.80
CA ASP A 3 -11.66 -16.19 7.49
C ASP A 3 -10.36 -15.39 7.43
N THR A 4 -9.25 -16.05 7.07
CA THR A 4 -7.89 -15.47 6.95
C THR A 4 -7.80 -14.40 5.87
N ASN A 5 -8.90 -14.14 5.15
CA ASN A 5 -9.01 -13.12 4.11
C ASN A 5 -9.45 -11.75 4.66
N LYS A 6 -9.84 -11.66 5.93
CA LYS A 6 -10.15 -10.38 6.57
C LYS A 6 -8.89 -9.79 7.19
N MET A 7 -8.45 -8.63 6.67
CA MET A 7 -7.32 -7.80 7.13
C MET A 7 -5.95 -8.07 6.48
N ARG A 8 -5.90 -8.43 5.20
CA ARG A 8 -4.65 -8.32 4.45
C ARG A 8 -4.38 -6.82 4.18
N ASP A 9 -3.21 -6.33 4.60
CA ASP A 9 -2.81 -4.92 4.39
C ASP A 9 -2.92 -4.51 2.90
N PRO A 10 -3.79 -3.56 2.53
CA PRO A 10 -3.95 -3.09 1.15
C PRO A 10 -2.65 -2.60 0.53
N MET A 11 -1.73 -2.03 1.32
CA MET A 11 -0.42 -1.59 0.84
C MET A 11 0.45 -2.77 0.40
N ARG A 12 0.40 -3.88 1.14
CA ARG A 12 1.08 -5.14 0.80
C ARG A 12 0.46 -5.79 -0.42
N GLU A 13 -0.87 -5.83 -0.51
CA GLU A 13 -1.55 -6.40 -1.69
C GLU A 13 -1.15 -5.68 -2.98
N GLN A 14 -1.18 -4.35 -2.98
CA GLN A 14 -0.74 -3.57 -4.14
C GLN A 14 0.74 -3.79 -4.46
N PHE A 15 1.57 -3.93 -3.43
CA PHE A 15 2.98 -4.25 -3.61
C PHE A 15 3.16 -5.60 -4.31
N GLU A 16 2.49 -6.65 -3.83
CA GLU A 16 2.63 -8.01 -4.37
C GLU A 16 2.04 -8.15 -5.77
N VAL A 17 1.03 -7.34 -6.14
CA VAL A 17 0.57 -7.23 -7.52
C VAL A 17 1.65 -6.66 -8.44
N LYS A 18 2.38 -5.63 -7.99
CA LYS A 18 3.46 -5.00 -8.78
C LYS A 18 4.76 -5.80 -8.77
N PHE A 19 5.08 -6.43 -7.64
CA PHE A 19 6.28 -7.20 -7.37
C PHE A 19 5.89 -8.57 -6.81
N PRO A 20 5.52 -9.53 -7.68
CA PRO A 20 5.08 -10.85 -7.25
C PRO A 20 6.06 -11.50 -6.28
N VAL A 21 5.52 -12.14 -5.24
CA VAL A 21 6.33 -12.84 -4.24
C VAL A 21 7.13 -13.96 -4.94
N PRO A 22 8.47 -13.96 -4.83
CA PRO A 22 9.29 -15.00 -5.44
C PRO A 22 9.01 -16.39 -4.87
N ALA A 23 9.29 -17.43 -5.66
CA ALA A 23 9.26 -18.81 -5.18
C ALA A 23 10.22 -19.00 -3.99
N GLY A 24 9.81 -19.80 -3.00
CA GLY A 24 10.59 -20.03 -1.77
C GLY A 24 10.57 -18.86 -0.77
N VAL A 25 9.79 -17.82 -1.02
CA VAL A 25 9.62 -16.65 -0.15
C VAL A 25 8.16 -16.53 0.30
N ALA A 26 7.95 -16.14 1.55
CA ALA A 26 6.62 -15.84 2.08
C ALA A 26 6.66 -14.64 3.01
N TRP A 27 5.49 -14.03 3.26
CA TRP A 27 5.37 -12.97 4.26
C TRP A 27 5.43 -13.52 5.68
N LYS A 28 6.19 -12.84 6.55
CA LYS A 28 6.28 -13.13 7.98
C LYS A 28 5.66 -12.01 8.81
N GLU A 29 4.45 -12.27 9.31
CA GLU A 29 3.68 -11.29 10.10
C GLU A 29 4.45 -10.79 11.34
N SER A 30 5.24 -11.65 12.00
CA SER A 30 5.94 -11.28 13.24
C SER A 30 7.02 -10.21 13.09
N ILE A 31 7.50 -9.96 11.87
CA ILE A 31 8.55 -8.96 11.58
C ILE A 31 8.12 -7.94 10.52
N GLY A 32 6.93 -8.11 9.92
CA GLY A 32 6.45 -7.21 8.86
C GLY A 32 7.33 -7.21 7.60
N MET A 33 7.95 -8.35 7.27
CA MET A 33 8.86 -8.52 6.14
C MET A 33 8.73 -9.91 5.52
N TYR A 34 9.36 -10.13 4.37
CA TYR A 34 9.44 -11.44 3.74
C TYR A 34 10.54 -12.29 4.38
N GLU A 35 10.32 -13.61 4.40
CA GLU A 35 11.30 -14.61 4.82
C GLU A 35 11.45 -15.73 3.79
N VAL A 36 12.58 -16.43 3.85
CA VAL A 36 12.82 -17.64 3.05
C VAL A 36 12.12 -18.81 3.74
N VAL A 37 11.19 -19.46 3.03
CA VAL A 37 10.48 -20.66 3.48
C VAL A 37 10.95 -21.92 2.77
N ASP A 38 11.58 -21.79 1.60
CA ASP A 38 12.24 -22.88 0.89
C ASP A 38 13.46 -22.36 0.12
N VAL A 39 14.65 -22.74 0.60
CA VAL A 39 15.93 -22.31 0.00
C VAL A 39 16.16 -22.90 -1.39
N TRP A 40 15.61 -24.08 -1.67
CA TRP A 40 15.84 -24.78 -2.94
C TRP A 40 14.99 -24.21 -4.07
N SER A 41 13.92 -23.51 -3.73
CA SER A 41 13.06 -22.79 -4.67
C SER A 41 13.55 -21.38 -5.00
N LEU A 42 14.59 -20.88 -4.32
CA LEU A 42 15.11 -19.53 -4.57
C LEU A 42 15.80 -19.46 -5.94
N LYS A 43 15.54 -18.36 -6.66
CA LYS A 43 16.26 -18.05 -7.91
C LYS A 43 17.76 -17.85 -7.65
N ASN A 44 18.10 -17.15 -6.57
CA ASN A 44 19.46 -16.93 -6.07
C ASN A 44 19.43 -16.44 -4.60
N ILE A 45 20.60 -16.35 -3.98
CA ILE A 45 20.77 -15.91 -2.58
C ILE A 45 20.33 -14.47 -2.31
N TYR A 46 20.27 -13.61 -3.33
CA TYR A 46 19.88 -12.20 -3.21
C TYR A 46 18.37 -11.98 -3.28
N THR A 47 17.60 -12.99 -3.68
CA THR A 47 16.13 -12.93 -3.89
C THR A 47 15.41 -12.27 -2.73
N ILE A 48 15.75 -12.65 -1.49
CA ILE A 48 15.11 -12.09 -0.30
C ILE A 48 15.50 -10.64 -0.03
N GLY A 49 16.78 -10.31 -0.22
CA GLY A 49 17.28 -8.95 -0.06
C GLY A 49 16.65 -7.99 -1.06
N GLU A 50 16.54 -8.40 -2.33
CA GLU A 50 15.84 -7.62 -3.36
C GLU A 50 14.38 -7.40 -3.02
N GLN A 51 13.67 -8.43 -2.54
CA GLN A 51 12.25 -8.32 -2.25
C GLN A 51 11.99 -7.38 -1.06
N ASN A 52 12.77 -7.52 0.03
CA ASN A 52 12.64 -6.64 1.19
C ASN A 52 13.06 -5.20 0.87
N ALA A 53 14.12 -4.98 0.09
CA ALA A 53 14.50 -3.63 -0.34
C ALA A 53 13.41 -2.96 -1.19
N ARG A 54 12.74 -3.71 -2.09
CA ARG A 54 11.59 -3.20 -2.85
C ARG A 54 10.42 -2.86 -1.93
N TRP A 55 10.15 -3.69 -0.92
CA TRP A 55 9.09 -3.45 0.06
C TRP A 55 9.35 -2.16 0.87
N GLU A 56 10.55 -2.00 1.41
CA GLU A 56 10.92 -0.79 2.14
C GLU A 56 10.83 0.46 1.26
N GLY A 57 11.34 0.39 0.02
CA GLY A 57 11.23 1.48 -0.94
C GLY A 57 9.78 1.81 -1.30
N TRP A 58 8.91 0.80 -1.40
CA TRP A 58 7.48 0.97 -1.64
C TRP A 58 6.80 1.73 -0.49
N GLN A 59 7.06 1.32 0.75
CA GLN A 59 6.56 2.00 1.94
C GLN A 59 7.06 3.45 2.00
N ALA A 60 8.36 3.66 1.79
CA ALA A 60 8.96 5.00 1.80
C ALA A 60 8.34 5.91 0.72
N SER A 61 8.15 5.40 -0.49
CA SER A 61 7.53 6.17 -1.58
C SER A 61 6.13 6.68 -1.24
N ARG A 62 5.32 5.85 -0.58
CA ARG A 62 3.95 6.17 -0.19
C ARG A 62 3.85 7.10 1.01
N GLN A 63 4.82 7.02 1.91
CA GLN A 63 4.95 7.97 3.01
C GLN A 63 5.46 9.34 2.55
N ALA A 64 6.22 9.40 1.45
CA ALA A 64 6.76 10.64 0.90
C ALA A 64 5.75 11.41 0.02
N VAL A 65 4.85 10.70 -0.67
CA VAL A 65 3.83 11.33 -1.52
C VAL A 65 2.67 11.80 -0.65
N VAL A 66 2.45 13.11 -0.64
CA VAL A 66 1.28 13.75 -0.03
C VAL A 66 0.38 14.25 -1.15
N VAL A 67 -0.89 13.84 -1.14
CA VAL A 67 -1.91 14.39 -2.04
C VAL A 67 -2.50 15.62 -1.37
N ASP A 68 -2.28 16.79 -1.95
CA ASP A 68 -2.87 18.03 -1.46
C ASP A 68 -4.30 18.20 -2.01
N LEU A 69 -5.29 18.14 -1.13
CA LEU A 69 -6.68 18.40 -1.48
C LEU A 69 -7.03 19.90 -1.34
N PRO A 70 -7.89 20.45 -2.23
CA PRO A 70 -8.44 21.80 -2.06
C PRO A 70 -9.39 21.85 -0.84
N GLU A 71 -9.47 23.02 -0.20
CA GLU A 71 -10.17 23.22 1.09
C GLU A 71 -11.68 22.97 0.99
N THR A 72 -12.32 23.40 -0.10
CA THR A 72 -13.70 23.06 -0.49
C THR A 72 -13.92 23.45 -1.97
N PHE A 73 -14.85 22.76 -2.64
CA PHE A 73 -15.41 23.22 -3.91
C PHE A 73 -16.59 24.15 -3.58
N GLU A 74 -16.56 25.42 -4.02
CA GLU A 74 -17.67 26.34 -3.75
C GLU A 74 -18.98 25.79 -4.34
N PRO A 75 -20.04 25.64 -3.54
CA PRO A 75 -21.33 25.17 -4.03
C PRO A 75 -22.01 26.30 -4.81
N GLY A 76 -21.65 26.46 -6.08
CA GLY A 76 -22.16 27.53 -6.93
C GLY A 76 -22.31 27.19 -8.41
N HIS A 77 -21.73 26.08 -8.89
CA HIS A 77 -21.80 25.70 -10.29
C HIS A 77 -22.49 24.35 -10.48
N GLY A 78 -23.83 24.37 -10.41
CA GLY A 78 -24.72 23.62 -11.32
C GLY A 78 -24.67 22.09 -11.37
N TRP A 79 -23.87 21.43 -10.55
CA TRP A 79 -23.84 19.96 -10.47
C TRP A 79 -23.51 19.56 -9.03
N ASP A 80 -24.40 18.74 -8.49
CA ASP A 80 -24.48 18.15 -7.17
C ASP A 80 -23.33 17.16 -6.87
N LEU A 81 -22.09 17.52 -7.21
CA LEU A 81 -20.90 16.66 -7.21
C LEU A 81 -19.87 17.08 -6.15
N CYS A 82 -20.33 17.66 -5.04
CA CYS A 82 -19.50 17.80 -3.87
C CYS A 82 -19.28 16.41 -3.26
N MET A 83 -18.32 15.63 -3.78
CA MET A 83 -17.76 14.52 -2.99
C MET A 83 -17.26 15.14 -1.69
N GLU A 84 -17.79 14.65 -0.56
CA GLU A 84 -17.36 15.14 0.74
C GLU A 84 -15.84 14.96 0.83
N VAL A 85 -15.12 16.02 1.21
CA VAL A 85 -13.65 16.00 1.29
C VAL A 85 -13.17 14.80 2.11
N ASP A 86 -13.93 14.41 3.12
CA ASP A 86 -13.69 13.24 3.96
C ASP A 86 -13.74 11.91 3.19
N GLU A 87 -14.64 11.75 2.21
CA GLU A 87 -14.69 10.57 1.35
C GLU A 87 -13.46 10.50 0.44
N VAL A 88 -12.98 11.66 -0.04
CA VAL A 88 -11.76 11.76 -0.85
C VAL A 88 -10.53 11.41 -0.04
N VAL A 89 -10.42 11.96 1.18
CA VAL A 89 -9.34 11.64 2.13
C VAL A 89 -9.35 10.14 2.40
N ALA A 90 -10.49 9.57 2.79
CA ALA A 90 -10.62 8.15 3.10
C ALA A 90 -10.24 7.26 1.91
N ALA A 91 -10.66 7.62 0.70
CA ALA A 91 -10.32 6.87 -0.50
C ALA A 91 -8.81 6.90 -0.81
N ILE A 92 -8.13 8.03 -0.60
CA ILE A 92 -6.69 8.16 -0.84
C ILE A 92 -5.89 7.42 0.25
N GLU A 93 -6.29 7.56 1.51
CA GLU A 93 -5.67 6.85 2.64
C GLU A 93 -5.84 5.33 2.52
N ALA A 94 -6.98 4.86 2.01
CA ALA A 94 -7.21 3.44 1.71
C ALA A 94 -6.24 2.88 0.65
N GLN A 95 -5.62 3.73 -0.17
CA GLN A 95 -4.56 3.34 -1.10
C GLN A 95 -3.15 3.38 -0.47
N GLY A 96 -3.06 3.69 0.82
CA GLY A 96 -1.81 3.81 1.57
C GLY A 96 -1.05 5.11 1.31
N LEU A 97 -1.70 6.12 0.73
CA LEU A 97 -1.11 7.45 0.47
C LEU A 97 -1.45 8.42 1.59
N ARG A 98 -0.55 9.37 1.86
CA ARG A 98 -0.81 10.45 2.82
C ARG A 98 -1.58 11.58 2.15
N VAL A 99 -2.48 12.22 2.91
CA VAL A 99 -3.28 13.36 2.44
C VAL A 99 -2.93 14.60 3.26
N GLY A 100 -2.71 15.71 2.56
CA GLY A 100 -2.60 17.04 3.14
C GLY A 100 -3.84 17.84 2.78
N VAL A 101 -4.51 18.43 3.77
CA VAL A 101 -5.60 19.38 3.50
C VAL A 101 -5.01 20.78 3.60
N ARG A 102 -5.01 21.52 2.49
CA ARG A 102 -4.59 22.93 2.50
C ARG A 102 -5.69 23.77 3.18
N LYS A 103 -5.26 24.57 4.18
CA LYS A 103 -6.02 25.64 4.82
C LYS A 103 -5.70 26.99 4.16
#